data_AF-A0A8C5ZWH4-F1
#
_entry.id   AF-A0A8C5ZWH4-F1
#
_cell.length_a   1.000
_cell.length_b   1.000
_cell.length_c   1.000
_cell.angle_alpha   90.00
_cell.angle_beta   90.00
_cell.angle_gamma   90.00
#
_symmetry.space_group_name_H-M   'P 1'
#
loop_
_entity.id
_entity.type
_entity.pdbx_description
1 polymer ?
#
loop_
_entity_poly.entity_id
_entity_poly.type
_entity_poly.pdbx_seq_one_letter_code
_entity_poly.pdbx_strand_id
1 'polypeptide(L)'
;MTFASVAAFCQMVFSGKLKPYLLSQEVPPDWDQRPVKTLVGKNFEQVAFDETKNVFVKFYAPWCSHCKEMAPAWEALAEKYRDHEDIIIAELDATANELEAFTVSGFPRLLYFPAGRDRKMMEYKGNRDLESFSKFLDSGGELPAEAPTAPFQVCTPSRVLSPGQVTSRRGWQDSGWAKGRAELGLCDPF
;
A
#
# COMPACT_ATOMS: atom_id res chain seq x y z
N MET A 1 -27.68 -11.75 -31.13
CA MET A 1 -28.41 -11.55 -29.85
C MET A 1 -29.89 -11.39 -30.15
N THR A 2 -30.76 -12.10 -29.44
CA THR A 2 -32.23 -12.03 -29.61
C THR A 2 -32.91 -11.65 -28.29
N PHE A 3 -34.12 -11.08 -28.33
CA PHE A 3 -34.88 -10.72 -27.12
C PHE A 3 -35.06 -11.92 -26.17
N ALA A 4 -35.38 -13.10 -26.71
CA ALA A 4 -35.52 -14.32 -25.93
C ALA A 4 -34.21 -14.70 -25.18
N SER A 5 -33.05 -14.54 -25.84
CA SER A 5 -31.75 -14.81 -25.21
C SER A 5 -31.42 -13.83 -24.07
N VAL A 6 -31.79 -12.55 -24.21
CA VAL A 6 -31.57 -11.54 -23.16
C VAL A 6 -32.53 -11.76 -21.99
N ALA A 7 -33.81 -12.05 -22.26
CA ALA A 7 -34.79 -12.33 -21.21
C ALA A 7 -34.43 -13.58 -20.40
N ALA A 8 -33.98 -14.65 -21.06
CA ALA A 8 -33.49 -15.85 -20.40
C ALA A 8 -32.26 -15.56 -19.52
N PHE A 9 -31.30 -14.75 -20.00
CA PHE A 9 -30.16 -14.32 -19.21
C PHE A 9 -30.57 -13.56 -17.94
N CYS A 10 -31.45 -12.56 -18.06
CA CYS A 10 -31.94 -11.80 -16.91
C CYS A 10 -32.62 -12.72 -15.86
N GLN A 11 -33.45 -13.67 -16.29
CA GLN A 11 -34.06 -14.66 -15.39
C GLN A 11 -33.01 -15.53 -14.69
N MET A 12 -31.94 -15.91 -15.38
CA MET A 12 -30.84 -16.67 -14.79
C MET A 12 -30.01 -15.84 -13.79
N VAL A 13 -29.82 -14.54 -14.03
CA VAL A 13 -29.18 -13.62 -13.08
C VAL A 13 -30.05 -13.45 -11.83
N PHE A 14 -31.33 -13.14 -11.99
CA PHE A 14 -32.23 -12.92 -10.85
C PHE A 14 -32.50 -14.20 -10.05
N SER A 15 -32.43 -15.38 -10.68
CA SER A 15 -32.52 -16.66 -9.97
C SER A 15 -31.21 -17.12 -9.32
N GLY A 16 -30.14 -16.33 -9.43
CA GLY A 16 -28.84 -16.63 -8.84
C GLY A 16 -28.14 -17.85 -9.43
N LYS A 17 -28.58 -18.33 -10.60
CA LYS A 17 -28.03 -19.53 -11.26
C LYS A 17 -26.75 -19.26 -12.04
N LEU A 18 -26.42 -17.99 -12.28
CA LEU A 18 -25.19 -17.59 -12.95
C LEU A 18 -24.11 -17.26 -11.94
N LYS A 19 -22.95 -17.90 -12.10
CA LYS A 19 -21.74 -17.48 -11.41
C LYS A 19 -21.28 -16.14 -11.99
N PRO A 20 -20.80 -15.20 -11.15
CA PRO A 20 -20.18 -13.97 -11.62
C PRO A 20 -19.07 -14.30 -12.62
N TYR A 21 -19.06 -13.60 -13.74
CA TYR A 21 -17.90 -13.64 -14.62
C TYR A 21 -16.86 -12.68 -14.05
N LEU A 22 -15.71 -13.20 -13.66
CA LEU A 22 -14.58 -12.39 -13.21
C LEU A 22 -13.61 -12.14 -14.35
N LEU A 23 -13.18 -10.88 -14.47
CA LEU A 23 -12.11 -10.52 -15.39
C LEU A 23 -10.80 -11.14 -14.92
N SER A 24 -10.10 -11.84 -15.81
CA SER A 24 -8.73 -12.29 -15.57
C SER A 24 -7.94 -12.29 -16.86
N GLN A 25 -6.68 -11.88 -16.77
CA GLN A 25 -5.70 -12.07 -17.82
C GLN A 25 -5.37 -13.57 -17.99
N GLU A 26 -4.70 -13.88 -19.09
CA GLU A 26 -4.07 -15.20 -19.26
C GLU A 26 -2.84 -15.32 -18.35
N VAL A 27 -2.59 -16.53 -17.86
CA VAL A 27 -1.41 -16.80 -17.03
C VAL A 27 -0.18 -16.70 -17.94
N PRO A 28 0.76 -15.78 -17.67
CA PRO A 28 1.99 -15.69 -18.45
C PRO A 28 2.79 -16.99 -18.34
N PRO A 29 3.46 -17.46 -19.40
CA PRO A 29 4.27 -18.69 -19.34
C PRO A 29 5.48 -18.57 -18.41
N ASP A 30 5.91 -17.34 -18.11
CA ASP A 30 7.05 -16.97 -17.26
C ASP A 30 6.65 -16.47 -15.86
N TRP A 31 5.42 -16.78 -15.43
CA TRP A 31 4.82 -16.26 -14.19
C TRP A 31 5.61 -16.59 -12.90
N ASP A 32 6.39 -17.67 -12.89
CA ASP A 32 7.17 -18.17 -11.75
C ASP A 32 8.70 -18.07 -11.95
N GLN A 33 9.16 -17.57 -13.10
CA GLN A 33 10.59 -17.53 -13.42
C GLN A 33 11.33 -16.38 -12.73
N ARG A 34 10.61 -15.31 -12.37
CA ARG A 34 11.16 -14.13 -11.69
C ARG A 34 11.09 -14.32 -10.17
N PRO A 35 11.98 -13.67 -9.39
CA PRO A 35 11.89 -13.68 -7.93
C PRO A 35 10.51 -13.23 -7.44
N VAL A 36 9.97 -12.17 -8.07
CA VAL A 36 8.58 -11.75 -7.87
C VAL A 36 7.69 -12.56 -8.81
N LYS A 37 6.84 -13.41 -8.26
CA LYS A 37 5.89 -14.21 -9.05
C LYS A 37 4.72 -13.35 -9.53
N THR A 38 4.32 -13.50 -10.79
CA THR A 38 3.20 -12.74 -11.35
C THR A 38 1.92 -13.57 -11.30
N LEU A 39 0.93 -13.06 -10.56
CA LEU A 39 -0.38 -13.71 -10.43
C LEU A 39 -1.43 -12.98 -11.26
N VAL A 40 -2.39 -13.75 -11.73
CA VAL A 40 -3.60 -13.33 -12.43
C VAL A 40 -4.80 -13.99 -11.77
N GLY A 41 -6.03 -13.55 -12.08
CA GLY A 41 -7.23 -14.09 -11.45
C GLY A 41 -7.35 -15.62 -11.52
N LYS A 42 -6.90 -16.23 -12.63
CA LYS A 42 -6.94 -17.68 -12.86
C LYS A 42 -6.03 -18.52 -11.95
N ASN A 43 -4.83 -18.04 -11.59
CA ASN A 43 -3.88 -18.80 -10.76
C ASN A 43 -3.78 -18.26 -9.33
N PHE A 44 -4.39 -17.11 -9.04
CA PHE A 44 -4.31 -16.46 -7.74
C PHE A 44 -4.78 -17.38 -6.61
N GLU A 45 -5.96 -18.00 -6.74
CA GLU A 45 -6.53 -18.79 -5.64
C GLU A 45 -5.67 -20.01 -5.31
N GLN A 46 -5.12 -20.68 -6.34
CA GLN A 46 -4.26 -21.84 -6.16
C GLN A 46 -2.94 -21.48 -5.46
N VAL A 47 -2.34 -20.35 -5.80
CA VAL A 47 -1.05 -19.94 -5.23
C VAL A 47 -1.24 -19.30 -3.87
N ALA A 48 -2.15 -18.32 -3.75
CA ALA A 48 -2.31 -17.53 -2.52
C ALA A 48 -2.86 -18.33 -1.35
N PHE A 49 -3.69 -19.36 -1.58
CA PHE A 49 -4.25 -20.20 -0.53
C PHE A 49 -3.61 -21.59 -0.46
N ASP A 50 -2.36 -21.73 -0.93
CA ASP A 50 -1.60 -22.96 -0.75
C ASP A 50 -1.35 -23.20 0.76
N GLU A 51 -1.78 -24.36 1.26
CA GLU A 51 -1.64 -24.72 2.68
C GLU A 51 -0.18 -24.85 3.14
N THR A 52 0.77 -24.95 2.20
CA THR A 52 2.19 -25.19 2.45
C THR A 52 3.05 -23.94 2.32
N LYS A 53 2.51 -22.83 1.81
CA LYS A 53 3.28 -21.62 1.48
C LYS A 53 2.70 -20.38 2.15
N ASN A 54 3.59 -19.56 2.67
CA ASN A 54 3.34 -18.21 3.14
C ASN A 54 3.44 -17.26 1.95
N VAL A 55 2.32 -16.73 1.48
CA VAL A 55 2.30 -15.90 0.26
C VAL A 55 2.09 -14.45 0.62
N PHE A 56 2.98 -13.57 0.16
CA PHE A 56 2.85 -12.13 0.29
C PHE A 56 2.64 -11.49 -1.06
N VAL A 57 1.45 -10.90 -1.26
CA VAL A 57 0.99 -10.41 -2.56
C VAL A 57 0.84 -8.89 -2.56
N LYS A 58 1.48 -8.25 -3.55
CA LYS A 58 1.28 -6.84 -3.88
C LYS A 58 0.23 -6.70 -4.97
N PHE A 59 -0.89 -6.08 -4.61
CA PHE A 59 -1.91 -5.64 -5.56
C PHE A 59 -1.58 -4.23 -6.03
N TYR A 60 -1.34 -4.08 -7.33
CA TYR A 60 -0.91 -2.82 -7.92
C TYR A 60 -1.75 -2.44 -9.13
N ALA A 61 -1.55 -1.20 -9.58
CA ALA A 61 -2.02 -0.67 -10.85
C ALA A 61 -0.82 -0.12 -11.63
N PRO A 62 -0.69 -0.38 -12.94
CA PRO A 62 0.51 -0.02 -13.71
C PRO A 62 0.75 1.49 -13.83
N TRP A 63 -0.29 2.32 -13.64
CA TRP A 63 -0.20 3.77 -13.64
C TRP A 63 0.03 4.40 -12.24
N CYS A 64 0.04 3.62 -11.16
CA CYS A 64 0.16 4.17 -9.81
C CYS A 64 1.60 4.55 -9.45
N SER A 65 1.85 5.82 -9.11
CA SER A 65 3.19 6.31 -8.69
C SER A 65 3.69 5.61 -7.42
N HIS A 66 2.85 5.50 -6.39
CA HIS A 66 3.21 4.84 -5.14
C HIS A 66 3.57 3.35 -5.32
N CYS A 67 3.00 2.68 -6.33
CA CYS A 67 3.38 1.30 -6.66
C CYS A 67 4.77 1.25 -7.29
N LYS A 68 5.09 2.21 -8.16
CA LYS A 68 6.40 2.30 -8.82
C LYS A 68 7.52 2.65 -7.85
N GLU A 69 7.26 3.56 -6.91
CA GLU A 69 8.19 3.92 -5.83
C GLU A 69 8.53 2.71 -4.93
N MET A 70 7.57 1.82 -4.70
CA MET A 70 7.74 0.62 -3.87
C MET A 70 8.34 -0.57 -4.64
N ALA A 71 8.30 -0.57 -5.98
CA ALA A 71 8.79 -1.65 -6.82
C ALA A 71 10.23 -2.12 -6.50
N PRO A 72 11.23 -1.23 -6.34
CA PRO A 72 12.59 -1.68 -6.03
C PRO A 72 12.70 -2.37 -4.66
N ALA A 73 11.97 -1.90 -3.64
CA ALA A 73 11.94 -2.55 -2.33
C ALA A 73 11.27 -3.92 -2.40
N TRP A 74 10.23 -4.06 -3.24
CA TRP A 74 9.52 -5.32 -3.45
C TRP A 74 10.39 -6.36 -4.18
N GLU A 75 11.13 -5.93 -5.20
CA GLU A 75 12.07 -6.80 -5.93
C GLU A 75 13.23 -7.25 -5.02
N ALA A 76 13.79 -6.34 -4.22
CA ALA A 76 14.82 -6.68 -3.25
C ALA A 76 14.32 -7.68 -2.18
N LEU A 77 13.06 -7.55 -1.76
CA LEU A 77 12.42 -8.49 -0.85
C LEU A 77 12.32 -9.87 -1.50
N ALA A 78 11.82 -9.93 -2.73
CA ALA A 78 11.69 -11.19 -3.45
C ALA A 78 13.04 -11.88 -3.68
N GLU A 79 14.10 -11.12 -4.00
CA GLU A 79 15.44 -11.69 -4.13
C GLU A 79 15.95 -12.26 -2.80
N LYS A 80 15.70 -11.54 -1.68
CA LYS A 80 16.09 -12.01 -0.35
C LYS A 80 15.42 -13.35 0.03
N TYR A 81 14.16 -13.54 -0.33
CA TYR A 81 13.39 -14.74 0.01
C TYR A 81 13.31 -15.76 -1.14
N ARG A 82 14.11 -15.60 -2.20
CA ARG A 82 14.03 -16.47 -3.40
C ARG A 82 14.31 -17.94 -3.10
N ASP A 83 15.26 -18.20 -2.19
CA ASP A 83 15.69 -19.54 -1.82
C ASP A 83 14.94 -20.09 -0.58
N HIS A 84 13.98 -19.35 -0.04
CA HIS A 84 13.11 -19.83 1.02
C HIS A 84 12.03 -20.75 0.44
N GLU A 85 11.94 -21.98 0.96
CA GLU A 85 10.98 -22.96 0.45
C GLU A 85 9.54 -22.60 0.81
N ASP A 86 9.31 -21.89 1.89
CA ASP A 86 7.99 -21.64 2.47
C ASP A 86 7.43 -20.25 2.13
N ILE A 87 8.23 -19.29 1.67
CA ILE A 87 7.78 -17.91 1.42
C ILE A 87 7.70 -17.64 -0.09
N ILE A 88 6.58 -17.06 -0.52
CA ILE A 88 6.37 -16.62 -1.91
C ILE A 88 6.08 -15.13 -1.92
N ILE A 89 6.90 -14.37 -2.65
CA ILE A 89 6.64 -12.96 -2.94
C ILE A 89 6.02 -12.85 -4.33
N ALA A 90 4.84 -12.22 -4.40
CA ALA A 90 4.07 -12.15 -5.63
C ALA A 90 3.49 -10.76 -5.88
N GLU A 91 3.10 -10.51 -7.12
CA GLU A 91 2.38 -9.31 -7.53
C GLU A 91 1.21 -9.64 -8.45
N LEU A 92 0.16 -8.84 -8.38
CA LEU A 92 -1.03 -8.98 -9.21
C LEU A 92 -1.52 -7.60 -9.65
N ASP A 93 -1.75 -7.44 -10.95
CA ASP A 93 -2.42 -6.26 -11.50
C ASP A 93 -3.92 -6.36 -11.21
N ALA A 94 -4.38 -5.63 -10.20
CA ALA A 94 -5.77 -5.65 -9.75
C ALA A 94 -6.68 -4.74 -10.59
N THR A 95 -6.17 -4.16 -11.67
CA THR A 95 -6.96 -3.39 -12.65
C THR A 95 -7.38 -4.24 -13.84
N ALA A 96 -6.64 -5.31 -14.11
CA ALA A 96 -6.89 -6.27 -15.18
C ALA A 96 -7.35 -7.65 -14.67
N ASN A 97 -7.44 -7.82 -13.35
CA ASN A 97 -7.81 -9.08 -12.71
C ASN A 97 -8.74 -8.81 -11.51
N GLU A 98 -9.91 -9.45 -11.51
CA GLU A 98 -10.86 -9.46 -10.40
C GLU A 98 -10.73 -10.75 -9.60
N LEU A 99 -10.95 -10.67 -8.29
CA LEU A 99 -10.83 -11.80 -7.37
C LEU A 99 -12.14 -12.05 -6.63
N GLU A 100 -12.53 -13.32 -6.47
CA GLU A 100 -13.76 -13.70 -5.76
C GLU A 100 -13.66 -13.36 -4.27
N ALA A 101 -12.47 -13.53 -3.68
CA ALA A 101 -12.28 -13.46 -2.23
C ALA A 101 -12.38 -12.03 -1.68
N PHE A 102 -11.97 -11.02 -2.45
CA PHE A 102 -12.00 -9.62 -2.01
C PHE A 102 -11.85 -8.66 -3.18
N THR A 103 -12.34 -7.44 -2.98
CA THR A 103 -12.16 -6.32 -3.93
C THR A 103 -11.01 -5.43 -3.48
N VAL A 104 -10.12 -5.08 -4.42
CA VAL A 104 -9.05 -4.12 -4.18
C VAL A 104 -9.54 -2.73 -4.58
N SER A 105 -9.76 -1.86 -3.59
CA SER A 105 -10.27 -0.49 -3.80
C SER A 105 -9.18 0.59 -3.82
N GLY A 106 -7.94 0.24 -3.46
CA GLY A 106 -6.83 1.19 -3.39
C GLY A 106 -5.47 0.52 -3.64
N PHE A 107 -4.50 1.31 -4.11
CA PHE A 107 -3.19 0.83 -4.53
C PHE A 107 -2.04 1.65 -3.91
N PRO A 108 -0.90 1.02 -3.58
CA PRO A 108 -0.71 -0.43 -3.48
C PRO A 108 -1.44 -1.00 -2.26
N ARG A 109 -1.98 -2.22 -2.41
CA ARG A 109 -2.50 -3.01 -1.29
C ARG A 109 -1.65 -4.24 -1.10
N LEU A 110 -1.30 -4.54 0.15
CA LEU A 110 -0.37 -5.63 0.51
C LEU A 110 -1.11 -6.61 1.40
N LEU A 111 -1.24 -7.86 0.95
CA LEU A 111 -1.92 -8.91 1.70
C LEU A 111 -1.03 -10.12 1.86
N TYR A 112 -1.00 -10.63 3.08
CA TYR A 112 -0.28 -11.82 3.48
C TYR A 112 -1.26 -12.97 3.72
N PHE A 113 -0.93 -14.11 3.15
CA PHE A 113 -1.67 -15.35 3.23
C PHE A 113 -0.77 -16.39 3.90
N PRO A 114 -0.92 -16.59 5.22
CA PRO A 114 -0.11 -17.56 5.94
C PRO A 114 -0.46 -18.98 5.49
N ALA A 115 0.54 -19.86 5.51
CA ALA A 115 0.36 -21.28 5.27
C ALA A 115 -0.66 -21.86 6.27
N GLY A 116 -1.65 -22.60 5.76
CA GLY A 116 -2.60 -23.34 6.59
C GLY A 116 -4.00 -23.43 6.00
N ARG A 117 -4.85 -24.23 6.64
CA ARG A 117 -6.21 -24.54 6.18
C ARG A 117 -7.22 -23.43 6.40
N ASP A 118 -6.86 -22.47 7.25
CA ASP A 118 -7.80 -21.45 7.73
C ASP A 118 -8.08 -20.37 6.67
N ARG A 119 -7.41 -20.41 5.51
CA ARG A 119 -7.51 -19.42 4.41
C ARG A 119 -7.47 -17.98 4.94
N LYS A 120 -6.63 -17.73 5.94
CA LYS A 120 -6.49 -16.42 6.58
C LYS A 120 -5.87 -15.43 5.60
N MET A 121 -6.27 -14.18 5.74
CA MET A 121 -5.75 -13.07 4.97
C MET A 121 -5.47 -11.91 5.92
N MET A 122 -4.23 -11.42 5.90
CA MET A 122 -3.76 -10.36 6.79
C MET A 122 -3.33 -9.17 5.95
N GLU A 123 -3.90 -8.00 6.24
CA GLU A 123 -3.52 -6.76 5.55
C GLU A 123 -2.28 -6.16 6.19
N TYR A 124 -1.24 -5.93 5.39
CA TYR A 124 -0.04 -5.26 5.85
C TYR A 124 -0.23 -3.74 5.79
N LYS A 125 -0.07 -3.08 6.94
CA LYS A 125 -0.21 -1.62 7.09
C LYS A 125 1.06 -0.92 7.57
N GLY A 126 2.17 -1.65 7.68
CA GLY A 126 3.46 -1.10 8.09
C GLY A 126 4.15 -0.25 7.01
N ASN A 127 5.40 0.13 7.28
CA ASN A 127 6.22 0.90 6.35
C ASN A 127 6.56 0.10 5.09
N ARG A 128 6.73 0.79 3.96
CA ARG A 128 6.94 0.17 2.64
C ARG A 128 8.42 0.03 2.28
N ASP A 129 9.22 -0.40 3.24
CA ASP A 129 10.66 -0.60 3.11
C ASP A 129 11.06 -2.07 3.31
N LEU A 130 12.22 -2.44 2.77
CA LEU A 130 12.73 -3.81 2.80
C LEU A 130 12.85 -4.39 4.21
N GLU A 131 13.26 -3.56 5.19
CA GLU A 131 13.47 -4.02 6.56
C GLU A 131 12.13 -4.33 7.24
N SER A 132 11.16 -3.44 7.09
CA SER A 132 9.82 -3.59 7.66
C SER A 132 9.05 -4.76 7.04
N PHE A 133 9.23 -5.02 5.75
CA PHE A 133 8.69 -6.22 5.11
C PHE A 133 9.37 -7.50 5.63
N SER A 134 10.70 -7.50 5.70
CA SER A 134 11.45 -8.65 6.20
C SER A 134 11.03 -9.01 7.62
N LYS A 135 10.99 -8.01 8.53
CA LYS A 135 10.58 -8.22 9.93
C LYS A 135 9.19 -8.84 10.05
N PHE A 136 8.26 -8.45 9.17
CA PHE A 136 6.90 -8.98 9.15
C PHE A 136 6.82 -10.42 8.65
N LEU A 137 7.62 -10.78 7.64
CA LEU A 137 7.70 -12.16 7.16
C LEU A 137 8.39 -13.06 8.20
N ASP A 138 9.49 -12.57 8.79
CA ASP A 138 10.25 -13.27 9.82
C ASP A 138 9.43 -13.45 11.12
N SER A 139 8.44 -12.60 11.39
CA SER A 139 7.49 -12.73 12.51
C SER A 139 6.28 -13.61 12.21
N GLY A 140 6.18 -14.21 11.01
CA GLY A 140 5.05 -15.04 10.63
C GLY A 140 3.75 -14.26 10.36
N GLY A 141 3.85 -12.97 10.03
CA GLY A 141 2.70 -12.13 9.70
C GLY A 141 2.15 -11.32 10.87
N GLU A 142 2.85 -11.24 12.00
CA GLU A 142 2.48 -10.35 13.10
C GLU A 142 3.16 -8.99 12.94
N LEU A 143 2.36 -7.94 12.78
CA LEU A 143 2.87 -6.58 12.86
C LEU A 143 3.18 -6.26 14.33
N PRO A 144 4.38 -5.75 14.66
CA PRO A 144 4.63 -5.22 16.00
C PRO A 144 3.60 -4.11 16.27
N ALA A 145 2.94 -4.16 17.43
CA ALA A 145 2.01 -3.13 17.84
C ALA A 145 2.66 -1.77 17.67
N GLU A 146 2.06 -0.92 16.83
CA GLU A 146 2.58 0.41 16.52
C GLU A 146 2.83 1.14 17.85
N ALA A 147 4.10 1.48 18.13
CA ALA A 147 4.42 2.25 19.31
C ALA A 147 3.60 3.55 19.25
N PRO A 148 2.89 3.95 20.33
CA PRO A 148 2.01 5.10 20.30
C PRO A 148 2.82 6.32 19.84
N THR A 149 2.52 6.80 18.64
CA THR A 149 3.10 8.02 18.09
C THR A 149 2.64 9.14 19.00
N ALA A 150 3.57 9.67 19.81
CA ALA A 150 3.29 10.80 20.66
C ALA A 150 2.70 11.92 19.79
N PRO A 151 1.58 12.55 20.20
CA PRO A 151 0.93 13.55 19.38
C PRO A 151 1.93 14.67 19.08
N PHE A 152 2.12 14.97 17.79
CA PHE A 152 2.83 16.18 17.38
C PHE A 152 2.09 17.38 17.97
N GLN A 153 2.71 18.03 18.95
CA GLN A 153 2.16 19.24 19.54
C GLN A 153 2.22 20.36 18.50
N VAL A 154 1.07 20.65 17.90
CA VAL A 154 0.92 21.78 17.00
C VAL A 154 1.05 23.04 17.85
N CYS A 155 2.18 23.74 17.73
CA CYS A 155 2.33 25.08 18.28
C CYS A 155 1.43 26.03 17.47
N THR A 156 0.17 26.16 17.88
CA THR A 156 -0.73 27.19 17.33
C THR A 156 -0.25 28.57 17.80
N PRO A 157 -0.02 29.54 16.91
CA PRO A 157 0.31 30.90 17.33
C PRO A 157 -0.86 31.50 18.10
N SER A 158 -0.58 31.92 19.33
CA SER A 158 -1.57 32.52 20.23
C SER A 158 -1.98 33.90 19.72
N ARG A 159 -3.29 34.06 19.51
CA ARG A 159 -4.10 35.26 19.72
C ARG A 159 -3.53 36.61 19.25
N VAL A 160 -4.11 37.10 18.16
CA VAL A 160 -4.07 38.50 17.67
C VAL A 160 -4.22 39.49 18.84
N LEU A 161 -3.19 40.32 19.08
CA LEU A 161 -3.30 41.48 19.96
C LEU A 161 -3.98 42.63 19.20
N SER A 162 -5.01 43.22 19.82
CA SER A 162 -5.75 44.38 19.31
C SER A 162 -4.89 45.65 19.20
N PRO A 163 -5.21 46.60 18.31
CA PRO A 163 -4.41 47.78 18.08
C PRO A 163 -4.73 48.90 19.08
N GLY A 164 -3.70 49.43 19.75
CA GLY A 164 -3.83 50.71 20.45
C GLY A 164 -2.82 50.91 21.58
N GLN A 165 -1.66 51.48 21.28
CA GLN A 165 -1.23 52.77 21.83
C GLN A 165 0.16 53.12 21.33
N VAL A 166 0.19 54.21 20.55
CA VAL A 166 1.38 54.99 20.25
C VAL A 166 1.87 55.67 21.52
N THR A 167 3.16 55.59 21.85
CA THR A 167 3.92 56.74 22.40
C THR A 167 5.44 56.57 22.23
N SER A 168 6.00 57.56 21.53
CA SER A 168 7.17 58.35 21.95
C SER A 168 8.59 57.73 21.98
N ARG A 169 9.28 57.98 20.85
CA ARG A 169 10.56 58.72 20.70
C ARG A 169 11.87 58.22 21.34
N ARG A 170 12.83 58.01 20.42
CA ARG A 170 14.27 58.41 20.35
C ARG A 170 15.05 57.17 19.88
N GLY A 171 15.84 57.15 18.81
CA GLY A 171 16.40 58.13 17.89
C GLY A 171 17.64 57.47 17.27
N TRP A 172 18.06 57.94 16.09
CA TRP A 172 19.34 57.66 15.40
C TRP A 172 19.50 56.27 14.76
N GLN A 173 20.13 56.09 13.60
CA GLN A 173 20.40 56.88 12.39
C GLN A 173 21.07 55.87 11.43
N ASP A 174 20.71 55.93 10.15
CA ASP A 174 21.45 55.55 8.94
C ASP A 174 22.39 54.34 8.94
N SER A 175 22.09 53.37 8.07
CA SER A 175 22.92 53.00 6.90
C SER A 175 22.66 51.56 6.44
N GLY A 176 22.65 51.34 5.13
CA GLY A 176 22.96 50.03 4.54
C GLY A 176 21.82 49.29 3.86
N TRP A 177 21.79 49.40 2.53
CA TRP A 177 20.94 48.61 1.64
C TRP A 177 21.39 47.14 1.58
N ALA A 178 20.42 46.23 1.75
CA ALA A 178 20.26 44.93 1.09
C ALA A 178 21.44 43.91 1.07
N LYS A 179 21.24 42.79 1.79
CA LYS A 179 21.20 41.41 1.24
C LYS A 179 21.16 40.36 2.36
N GLY A 180 20.17 39.47 2.29
CA GLY A 180 20.40 38.05 2.57
C GLY A 180 19.86 37.47 3.88
N ARG A 181 19.16 36.35 3.69
CA ARG A 181 19.10 35.16 4.55
C ARG A 181 18.20 35.24 5.79
N ALA A 182 16.99 34.71 5.64
CA ALA A 182 16.21 34.22 6.77
C ALA A 182 16.96 33.02 7.38
N GLU A 183 17.67 33.24 8.48
CA GLU A 183 18.16 32.17 9.33
C GLU A 183 17.01 31.68 10.20
N LEU A 184 16.68 30.39 10.05
CA LEU A 184 15.84 29.66 10.99
C LEU A 184 16.61 29.58 12.31
N GLY A 185 16.26 30.46 13.25
CA GLY A 185 16.79 30.38 14.61
C GLY A 185 16.32 29.09 15.28
N LEU A 186 17.27 28.18 15.54
CA LEU A 186 17.09 27.11 16.52
C LEU A 186 16.97 27.74 17.92
N CYS A 187 15.96 27.34 18.69
CA CYS A 187 15.92 27.60 20.12
C CYS A 187 16.38 26.35 20.87
N ASP A 188 17.39 26.53 21.72
CA ASP A 188 17.97 25.49 22.57
C ASP A 188 16.96 24.91 23.59
N PRO A 189 17.13 23.65 24.00
CA PRO A 189 16.30 23.01 25.02
C PRO A 189 16.67 23.47 26.44
N PHE A 190 15.68 23.46 27.33
CA PHE A 190 15.86 23.58 28.79
C PHE A 190 16.34 22.27 29.39
#